data_AF-X1VDJ1-F1
#
_entry.id   AF-X1VDJ1-F1
#
_cell.length_a   1.000
_cell.length_b   1.000
_cell.length_c   1.000
_cell.angle_alpha   90.00
_cell.angle_beta   90.00
_cell.angle_gamma   90.00
#
_symmetry.space_group_name_H-M   'P 1'
#
loop_
_entity.id
_entity.type
_entity.pdbx_description
1 polymer ?
#
loop_
_entity_poly.entity_id
_entity_poly.type
_entity_poly.pdbx_seq_one_letter_code
_entity_poly.pdbx_strand_id
1 'polypeptide(L)'
;EASGPYNACAPNPVRNRDFAKALGHVLHRPAVVPMPELALKVALGELSLLLLGGQRATPARLQAAGFTFRFTDLHAALDDLSDRL
;
A
#
# COMPACT_ATOMS: atom_id res chain seq x y z
N GLU A 1 -25.87 -4.68 11.42
CA GLU A 1 -25.53 -3.30 11.02
C GLU A 1 -24.05 -3.03 11.33
N ALA A 2 -23.34 -2.29 10.47
CA ALA A 2 -21.95 -1.90 10.72
C ALA A 2 -21.92 -0.49 11.34
N SER A 3 -21.31 -0.33 12.52
CA SER A 3 -21.24 0.97 13.22
C SER A 3 -19.86 1.25 13.79
N GLY A 4 -19.52 2.53 13.94
CA GLY A 4 -18.22 3.00 14.43
C GLY A 4 -17.08 2.90 13.38
N PRO A 5 -15.82 3.14 13.80
CA PRO A 5 -14.69 3.24 12.87
C PRO A 5 -14.19 1.88 12.37
N TYR A 6 -13.80 1.84 11.09
CA TYR A 6 -13.18 0.67 10.45
C TYR A 6 -11.87 1.09 9.76
N ASN A 7 -10.87 0.22 9.82
CA ASN A 7 -9.65 0.39 9.04
C ASN A 7 -9.93 -0.04 7.59
N ALA A 8 -9.94 0.90 6.66
CA ALA A 8 -10.06 0.64 5.23
C ALA A 8 -8.69 0.25 4.63
N CYS A 9 -8.16 -0.90 5.03
CA CYS A 9 -6.91 -1.46 4.51
C CYS A 9 -7.08 -2.93 4.11
N ALA A 10 -6.22 -3.41 3.21
CA ALA A 10 -6.16 -4.83 2.87
C ALA A 10 -5.69 -5.65 4.10
N PRO A 11 -6.08 -6.95 4.20
CA PRO A 11 -5.77 -7.78 5.36
C PRO A 11 -4.28 -8.11 5.52
N ASN A 12 -3.48 -7.95 4.46
CA ASN A 12 -2.06 -8.28 4.43
C ASN A 12 -1.20 -7.02 4.21
N PRO A 13 -0.77 -6.33 5.28
CA PRO A 13 0.11 -5.16 5.15
C PRO A 13 1.46 -5.55 4.57
N VAL A 14 1.97 -4.74 3.65
CA VAL A 14 3.28 -4.90 3.01
C VAL A 14 4.22 -3.78 3.40
N ARG A 15 5.53 -4.00 3.31
CA ARG A 15 6.51 -2.91 3.44
C ARG A 15 6.58 -2.14 2.12
N ASN A 16 6.90 -0.85 2.20
CA ASN A 16 7.03 0.00 1.01
C ASN A 16 8.02 -0.54 -0.02
N ARG A 17 9.11 -1.19 0.42
CA ARG A 17 10.08 -1.84 -0.49
C ARG A 17 9.45 -2.95 -1.34
N ASP A 18 8.56 -3.73 -0.73
CA ASP A 18 7.92 -4.87 -1.39
C ASP A 18 6.84 -4.35 -2.35
N PHE A 19 6.13 -3.31 -1.93
CA PHE A 19 5.20 -2.57 -2.80
C PHE A 19 5.88 -2.00 -4.04
N ALA A 20 6.97 -1.25 -3.87
CA ALA A 20 7.72 -0.66 -4.98
C ALA A 20 8.25 -1.73 -5.95
N LYS A 21 8.77 -2.85 -5.41
CA LYS A 21 9.23 -3.97 -6.22
C LYS A 21 8.09 -4.62 -7.02
N ALA A 22 6.94 -4.88 -6.39
CA ALA A 22 5.77 -5.45 -7.05
C ALA A 22 5.26 -4.52 -8.16
N LEU A 23 5.11 -3.23 -7.87
CA LEU A 23 4.70 -2.23 -8.85
C LEU A 23 5.66 -2.13 -10.03
N GLY A 24 6.97 -2.11 -9.77
CA GLY A 24 7.98 -2.10 -10.83
C GLY A 24 7.94 -3.36 -11.70
N HIS A 25 7.61 -4.52 -11.13
CA HIS A 25 7.43 -5.76 -11.88
C HIS A 25 6.22 -5.67 -12.83
N VAL A 26 5.05 -5.28 -12.32
CA VAL A 26 3.81 -5.17 -13.11
C VAL A 26 3.98 -4.16 -14.25
N LEU A 27 4.60 -3.01 -13.97
CA LEU A 27 4.82 -1.96 -14.97
C LEU A 27 6.02 -2.22 -15.91
N HIS A 28 6.71 -3.36 -15.79
CA HIS A 28 7.93 -3.66 -16.55
C HIS A 28 9.03 -2.59 -16.39
N ARG A 29 9.12 -1.98 -15.20
CA ARG A 29 10.08 -0.92 -14.82
C ARG A 29 10.71 -1.23 -13.45
N PRO A 30 11.88 -1.89 -13.41
CA PRO A 30 12.48 -2.35 -12.16
C PRO A 30 12.72 -1.23 -11.13
N ALA A 31 12.16 -1.38 -9.93
CA ALA A 31 12.32 -0.43 -8.81
C ALA A 31 13.52 -0.77 -7.92
N VAL A 32 14.74 -0.56 -8.42
CA VAL A 32 15.98 -0.98 -7.75
C VAL A 32 16.69 0.12 -6.95
N VAL A 33 16.44 1.39 -7.29
CA VAL A 33 17.08 2.54 -6.61
C VAL A 33 16.12 3.07 -5.54
N PRO A 34 16.45 2.97 -4.24
CA PRO A 34 15.62 3.55 -3.19
C PRO A 34 15.74 5.08 -3.20
N MET A 35 14.64 5.77 -2.89
CA MET A 35 14.66 7.21 -2.69
C MET A 35 15.36 7.57 -1.38
N PRO A 36 16.43 8.39 -1.39
CA PRO A 36 17.08 8.84 -0.16
C PRO A 36 16.15 9.69 0.70
N GLU A 37 16.21 9.51 2.01
CA GLU A 37 15.40 10.27 2.96
C GLU A 37 15.60 11.78 2.83
N LEU A 38 16.85 12.23 2.70
CA LEU A 38 17.17 13.65 2.54
C LEU A 38 16.53 14.23 1.29
N ALA A 39 16.61 13.52 0.16
CA ALA A 39 16.00 13.95 -1.09
C ALA A 39 14.47 14.09 -0.93
N LEU A 40 13.84 13.13 -0.25
CA LEU A 40 12.41 13.16 0.01
C LEU A 40 12.00 14.31 0.95
N LYS A 41 12.79 14.57 2.00
CA LYS A 41 12.59 15.71 2.92
C LYS A 41 12.73 17.05 2.22
N VAL A 42 13.71 17.21 1.34
CA VAL A 42 13.89 18.44 0.56
C VAL A 42 12.73 18.64 -0.41
N ALA A 43 12.26 17.58 -1.07
CA ALA A 43 11.18 17.67 -2.06
C ALA A 43 9.79 17.91 -1.44
N LEU A 44 9.50 17.31 -0.28
CA LEU A 44 8.14 17.26 0.29
C LEU A 44 8.00 17.92 1.68
N GLY A 45 9.09 18.39 2.28
CA GLY A 45 9.07 18.99 3.62
C GLY A 45 8.47 18.04 4.67
N GLU A 46 7.51 18.54 5.45
CA GLU A 46 6.82 17.77 6.51
C GLU A 46 6.02 16.58 5.97
N LEU A 47 5.51 16.65 4.73
CA LEU A 47 4.78 15.54 4.11
C LEU A 47 5.66 14.29 3.91
N SER A 48 6.98 14.46 3.88
CA SER A 48 7.91 13.32 3.83
C SER A 48 7.71 12.35 4.99
N LEU A 49 7.23 12.82 6.16
CA LEU A 49 6.96 11.97 7.32
C LEU A 49 5.87 10.92 7.05
N LEU A 50 4.91 11.23 6.17
CA LEU A 50 3.86 10.28 5.78
C LEU A 50 4.40 9.13 4.92
N LEU A 51 5.44 9.39 4.13
CA LEU A 51 6.06 8.42 3.23
C LEU A 51 7.22 7.66 3.88
N LEU A 52 7.94 8.31 4.79
CA LEU A 52 9.02 7.71 5.57
C LEU A 52 8.48 6.89 6.74
N GLY A 53 7.34 7.30 7.29
CA GLY A 53 6.59 6.56 8.29
C GLY A 53 5.80 5.40 7.70
N GLY A 54 5.29 4.53 8.56
CA GLY A 54 4.41 3.45 8.18
C GLY A 54 3.51 3.04 9.33
N GLN A 55 2.31 2.57 9.00
CA GLN A 55 1.36 2.02 9.96
C GLN A 55 1.00 0.60 9.53
N ARG A 56 1.13 -0.37 10.44
CA ARG A 56 0.70 -1.75 10.19
C ARG A 56 -0.78 -1.90 10.55
N ALA A 57 -1.64 -1.22 9.80
CA ALA A 57 -3.09 -1.25 10.02
C ALA A 57 -3.67 -2.62 9.67
N THR A 58 -4.60 -3.12 10.49
CA THR A 58 -5.31 -4.39 10.25
C THR A 58 -6.82 -4.18 10.22
N PRO A 59 -7.55 -4.75 9.24
CA PRO A 59 -8.98 -4.53 9.09
C PRO A 59 -9.82 -5.52 9.93
N ALA A 60 -9.44 -5.74 11.19
CA ALA A 60 -10.03 -6.79 12.05
C ALA A 60 -11.56 -6.68 12.17
N ARG A 61 -12.09 -5.45 12.32
CA ARG A 61 -13.54 -5.22 12.39
C ARG A 61 -14.25 -5.49 11.06
N LEU A 62 -13.64 -5.18 9.91
CA LEU A 62 -14.20 -5.51 8.60
C LEU A 62 -14.26 -7.02 8.40
N GLN A 63 -13.19 -7.73 8.78
CA GLN A 63 -13.14 -9.19 8.73
C GLN A 63 -14.20 -9.82 9.63
N ALA A 64 -14.33 -9.35 10.88
CA ALA A 64 -15.36 -9.81 11.81
C ALA A 64 -16.80 -9.50 11.31
N ALA A 65 -16.98 -8.42 10.55
CA ALA A 65 -18.25 -8.06 9.93
C ALA A 65 -18.55 -8.88 8.65
N GLY A 66 -17.68 -9.81 8.25
CA GLY A 66 -17.87 -10.65 7.06
C GLY A 66 -17.60 -9.94 5.73
N PHE A 67 -16.88 -8.81 5.74
CA PHE A 67 -16.53 -8.10 4.51
C PHE A 67 -15.64 -8.97 3.62
N THR A 68 -16.06 -9.15 2.37
CA THR A 68 -15.29 -9.91 1.37
C THR A 68 -14.43 -8.95 0.57
N PHE A 69 -13.12 -9.07 0.72
CA PHE A 69 -12.15 -8.26 -0.02
C PHE A 69 -12.03 -8.76 -1.45
N ARG A 70 -12.16 -7.84 -2.42
CA ARG A 70 -11.90 -8.16 -3.83
C ARG A 70 -10.44 -8.56 -4.07
N PHE A 71 -9.52 -7.89 -3.39
CA PHE A 71 -8.09 -8.17 -3.48
C PHE A 71 -7.51 -8.34 -2.07
N THR A 72 -6.85 -9.47 -1.84
CA THR A 72 -6.09 -9.77 -0.61
C THR A 72 -4.61 -9.94 -0.87
N ASP A 73 -4.23 -10.04 -2.15
CA ASP A 73 -2.88 -10.12 -2.66
C ASP A 73 -2.53 -8.82 -3.42
N LEU A 74 -1.31 -8.34 -3.21
CA LEU A 74 -0.87 -7.08 -3.82
C LEU A 74 -0.65 -7.21 -5.33
N HIS A 75 -0.09 -8.32 -5.80
CA HIS A 75 0.18 -8.51 -7.23
C HIS A 75 -1.12 -8.54 -8.01
N ALA A 76 -2.11 -9.31 -7.56
CA ALA A 76 -3.43 -9.36 -8.19
C ALA A 76 -4.11 -7.99 -8.28
N ALA A 77 -3.95 -7.14 -7.25
CA ALA A 77 -4.50 -5.78 -7.26
C ALA A 77 -3.77 -4.85 -8.25
N LEU A 78 -2.44 -4.98 -8.34
CA LEU A 78 -1.63 -4.17 -9.23
C LEU A 78 -1.81 -4.58 -10.70
N ASP A 79 -1.88 -5.88 -10.99
CA ASP A 79 -2.15 -6.40 -12.33
C ASP A 79 -3.49 -5.88 -12.86
N ASP A 80 -4.58 -6.04 -12.08
CA ASP A 80 -5.93 -5.52 -12.43
C ASP A 80 -5.96 -4.00 -12.64
N LEU A 81 -5.12 -3.25 -11.92
CA LEU A 81 -5.01 -1.79 -12.11
C LEU A 81 -4.22 -1.45 -13.37
N SER A 82 -3.13 -2.16 -13.63
CA SER A 82 -2.26 -1.89 -14.79
C SER A 82 -2.94 -2.17 -16.12
N ASP A 83 -3.80 -3.19 -16.19
CA ASP A 83 -4.58 -3.52 -17.39
C ASP A 83 -5.60 -2.41 -17.75
N ARG A 84 -5.84 -1.46 -16.85
CA ARG A 84 -6.80 -0.35 -17.03
C ARG A 84 -6.13 0.99 -17.36
N LEU A 85 -4.81 1.06 -17.30
CA LEU A 85 -4.01 2.26 -17.58
C LEU A 85 -3.45 2.21 -19.00
#